data_AF-A0A2M7PY76-F1
#
_entry.id   AF-A0A2M7PY76-F1
#
_cell.length_a   1.000
_cell.length_b   1.000
_cell.length_c   1.000
_cell.angle_alpha   90.00
_cell.angle_beta   90.00
_cell.angle_gamma   90.00
#
_symmetry.space_group_name_H-M   'P 1'
#
loop_
_entity.id
_entity.type
_entity.pdbx_description
1 polymer ?
#
loop_
_entity_poly.entity_id
_entity_poly.type
_entity_poly.pdbx_seq_one_letter_code
_entity_poly.pdbx_strand_id
1 'polypeptide(L)' 'MSKAKFERTKPHVNIGTIGHVDHGKTTLTAAITKVLS' A
#
# COMPACT_ATOMS: atom_id res chain seq x y z
N MET A 1 -0.97 -25.23 -3.27
CA MET A 1 -0.23 -25.00 -2.01
C MET A 1 -0.92 -23.88 -1.25
N SER A 2 -1.30 -24.10 0.01
CA SER A 2 -1.83 -23.02 0.86
C SER A 2 -0.73 -21.99 1.09
N LYS A 3 -1.02 -20.69 0.94
CA LYS A 3 -0.08 -19.64 1.33
C LYS A 3 0.12 -19.74 2.84
N ALA A 4 1.36 -19.63 3.30
CA ALA A 4 1.65 -19.56 4.72
C ALA A 4 0.87 -18.39 5.36
N LYS A 5 0.44 -18.56 6.61
CA LYS A 5 -0.24 -17.50 7.36
C LYS A 5 0.72 -16.32 7.51
N PHE A 6 0.32 -15.14 7.07
CA PHE A 6 1.12 -13.93 7.25
C PHE A 6 1.12 -13.53 8.73
N GLU A 7 2.30 -13.51 9.34
CA GLU A 7 2.49 -13.05 10.71
C GLU A 7 2.82 -11.55 10.73
N ARG A 8 1.96 -10.77 11.40
CA ARG A 8 2.10 -9.31 11.51
C ARG A 8 3.05 -8.96 12.67
N THR A 9 4.35 -9.08 12.45
CA THR A 9 5.37 -8.75 13.47
C THR A 9 5.70 -7.25 13.53
N LYS A 10 5.44 -6.51 12.44
CA LYS A 10 5.68 -5.07 12.35
C LYS A 10 4.44 -4.26 12.80
N PRO A 11 4.63 -3.04 13.34
CA PRO A 11 3.52 -2.13 13.59
C PRO A 11 2.68 -1.90 12.33
N HIS A 12 1.36 -1.99 12.48
CA HIS A 12 0.41 -1.80 11.39
C HIS A 12 -0.22 -0.41 11.49
N VAL A 13 -0.27 0.32 10.38
CA VAL A 13 -0.87 1.65 10.30
C VAL A 13 -1.90 1.67 9.17
N ASN A 14 -3.09 2.21 9.46
CA ASN A 14 -4.12 2.43 8.46
C ASN A 14 -3.89 3.78 7.78
N ILE A 15 -3.71 3.80 6.47
CA ILE A 15 -3.49 5.02 5.68
C ILE A 15 -4.34 5.01 4.40
N GLY A 16 -4.49 6.18 3.78
CA GLY A 16 -5.10 6.33 2.46
C GLY A 16 -4.60 7.58 1.74
N THR A 17 -4.66 7.55 0.41
CA THR A 17 -4.27 8.69 -0.45
C THR A 17 -5.51 9.48 -0.85
N ILE A 18 -5.62 10.74 -0.44
CA ILE A 18 -6.78 11.63 -0.71
C ILE A 18 -6.38 12.87 -1.52
N GLY A 19 -7.34 13.57 -2.16
CA GLY A 19 -7.08 14.79 -2.95
C GLY A 19 -7.96 14.95 -4.21
N HIS A 20 -7.76 16.05 -4.95
CA HIS A 20 -8.53 16.41 -6.15
C HIS A 20 -8.30 15.44 -7.34
N VAL A 21 -9.24 15.40 -8.28
CA VAL A 21 -9.11 14.59 -9.51
C VAL A 21 -7.82 14.97 -10.26
N ASP A 22 -7.22 14.00 -10.96
CA ASP A 22 -5.98 14.15 -11.73
C ASP A 22 -4.69 14.53 -10.97
N HIS A 23 -4.72 14.62 -9.64
CA HIS A 23 -3.51 14.83 -8.82
C HIS A 23 -2.66 13.56 -8.60
N GLY A 24 -2.87 12.49 -9.37
CA GLY A 24 -1.96 11.34 -9.37
C GLY A 24 -2.03 10.41 -8.15
N LYS A 25 -3.13 10.41 -7.37
CA LYS A 25 -3.29 9.53 -6.19
C LYS A 25 -3.06 8.04 -6.50
N THR A 26 -3.61 7.55 -7.62
CA THR A 26 -3.44 6.17 -8.08
C THR A 26 -1.98 5.90 -8.48
N THR A 27 -1.36 6.82 -9.21
CA THR A 27 0.05 6.72 -9.64
C THR A 27 0.99 6.66 -8.44
N LEU A 28 0.75 7.51 -7.42
CA LEU A 28 1.53 7.52 -6.19
C LEU A 28 1.40 6.19 -5.43
N THR A 29 0.19 5.67 -5.25
CA THR A 29 -0.03 4.38 -4.60
C THR A 29 0.70 3.25 -5.33
N ALA A 30 0.65 3.22 -6.67
CA ALA A 30 1.36 2.22 -7.46
C ALA A 30 2.90 2.31 -7.31
N ALA A 31 3.44 3.53 -7.27
CA ALA A 31 4.87 3.74 -7.06
C ALA A 31 5.32 3.30 -5.66
N ILE A 32 4.54 3.60 -4.61
CA ILE A 32 4.80 3.15 -3.23
C ILE A 32 4.86 1.62 -3.18
N THR A 33 3.86 0.94 -3.77
CA THR A 33 3.87 -0.53 -3.81
C THR A 33 5.10 -1.05 -4.55
N LYS A 34 5.42 -0.52 -5.74
CA LYS A 34 6.56 -1.00 -6.54
C LYS A 34 7.92 -0.89 -5.82
N VAL A 35 8.10 0.14 -5.00
CA VAL A 35 9.37 0.42 -4.31
C VAL A 35 9.48 -0.29 -2.96
N LEU A 36 8.37 -0.49 -2.25
CA LEU A 36 8.36 -0.99 -0.87
C LEU A 36 7.81 -2.41 -0.70
N SER A 37 7.35 -3.07 -1.77
CA SER A 37 6.83 -4.46 -1.75
C SER A 37 7.92 -5.50 -1.81
#